data_AF-A0A6M0FTN5-F1
#
_entry.id   AF-A0A6M0FTN5-F1
#
_cell.length_a   1.000
_cell.length_b   1.000
_cell.length_c   1.000
_cell.angle_alpha   90.00
_cell.angle_beta   90.00
_cell.angle_gamma   90.00
#
_symmetry.space_group_name_H-M   'P 1'
#
loop_
_entity.id
_entity.type
_entity.pdbx_description
1 polymer ?
#
loop_
_entity_poly.entity_id
_entity_poly.type
_entity_poly.pdbx_seq_one_letter_code
_entity_poly.pdbx_strand_id
1 'polypeptide(L)' 'MQKHRLRALGGGRKARLLEPLDKLFFILFYFKCYPTFDVAGLLFDLHRSRAHRWMLRLQLLLEKALGRKMADA' A
#
# COMPACT_ATOMS: atom_id res chain seq x y z
N MET A 1 22.33 7.52 -31.89
CA MET A 1 22.03 6.41 -30.95
C MET A 1 21.44 7.01 -29.67
N GLN A 2 20.14 6.85 -29.40
CA GLN A 2 19.58 7.32 -28.13
C GLN A 2 20.08 6.42 -26.99
N LYS A 3 20.72 7.04 -25.99
CA LYS A 3 21.23 6.35 -24.80
C LYS A 3 20.03 5.86 -23.97
N HIS A 4 19.99 4.58 -23.64
CA HIS A 4 18.92 3.99 -22.82
C HIS A 4 18.85 4.71 -21.46
N ARG A 5 17.69 5.26 -21.09
CA ARG A 5 17.53 5.95 -19.82
C ARG A 5 17.60 4.93 -18.68
N LEU A 6 18.68 4.94 -17.91
CA LEU A 6 18.81 4.16 -16.66
C LEU A 6 18.14 4.93 -15.52
N ARG A 7 17.27 4.26 -14.75
CA ARG A 7 16.65 4.87 -13.55
C ARG A 7 17.68 4.89 -12.41
N ALA A 8 17.86 6.04 -11.77
CA ALA A 8 18.61 6.11 -10.51
C ALA A 8 17.89 5.32 -9.41
N LEU A 9 18.66 4.75 -8.47
CA LEU A 9 18.10 4.13 -7.27
C LEU A 9 17.21 5.14 -6.53
N GLY A 10 15.96 4.75 -6.26
CA GLY A 10 14.98 5.63 -5.63
C GLY A 10 14.38 6.72 -6.51
N GLY A 11 14.73 6.79 -7.81
CA GLY A 11 14.18 7.74 -8.80
C GLY A 11 12.81 7.38 -9.36
N GLY A 12 12.14 6.36 -8.81
CA GLY A 12 10.75 6.03 -9.14
C GLY A 12 9.77 6.99 -8.47
N ARG A 13 8.54 7.05 -8.99
CA ARG A 13 7.41 7.80 -8.40
C ARG A 13 7.33 7.49 -6.91
N LYS A 14 7.49 8.50 -6.05
CA LYS A 14 7.38 8.34 -4.59
C LYS A 14 5.97 7.89 -4.21
N ALA A 15 5.83 7.18 -3.09
CA ALA A 15 4.51 6.79 -2.61
C ALA A 15 3.74 8.03 -2.17
N ARG A 16 2.44 8.12 -2.51
CA ARG A 16 1.55 9.19 -1.99
C ARG A 16 0.95 8.87 -0.63
N LEU A 17 0.99 7.60 -0.22
CA LEU A 17 0.58 7.14 1.10
C LEU A 17 1.64 7.53 2.17
N LEU A 18 1.83 8.83 2.38
CA LEU A 18 2.89 9.40 3.22
C LEU A 18 2.43 9.53 4.66
N GLU A 19 1.23 10.07 4.87
CA GLU A 19 0.73 10.40 6.19
C GLU A 19 0.25 9.15 6.95
N PRO A 20 0.40 9.12 8.30
CA PRO A 20 -0.16 8.05 9.12
C PRO A 20 -1.67 7.88 8.94
N LEU A 21 -2.40 8.99 8.75
CA LEU A 21 -3.84 8.99 8.55
C LEU A 21 -4.24 8.25 7.27
N ASP A 22 -3.56 8.52 6.16
CA ASP A 22 -3.82 7.86 4.87
C ASP A 22 -3.58 6.35 4.97
N LYS A 23 -2.52 5.96 5.68
CA LYS A 23 -2.19 4.53 5.91
C LYS A 23 -3.26 3.85 6.75
N LEU A 24 -3.73 4.50 7.81
CA LEU A 24 -4.81 3.99 8.65
C LEU A 24 -6.10 3.86 7.84
N PHE A 25 -6.48 4.89 7.09
CA PHE A 25 -7.67 4.84 6.24
C PHE A 25 -7.56 3.74 5.17
N PHE A 26 -6.40 3.62 4.51
CA PHE A 26 -6.15 2.56 3.53
C PHE A 26 -6.39 1.16 4.09
N ILE A 27 -5.83 0.83 5.26
CA ILE A 27 -5.95 -0.52 5.81
C ILE A 27 -7.36 -0.81 6.32
N LEU A 28 -8.02 0.18 6.92
CA LEU A 28 -9.41 0.05 7.35
C LEU A 28 -10.34 -0.11 6.14
N PHE A 29 -10.15 0.68 5.08
CA PHE A 29 -10.86 0.53 3.82
C PHE A 29 -10.63 -0.85 3.21
N TYR A 30 -9.40 -1.35 3.23
CA TYR A 30 -9.06 -2.67 2.73
C TYR A 30 -9.86 -3.78 3.43
N PHE A 31 -9.87 -3.80 4.77
CA PHE A 31 -10.63 -4.79 5.53
C PHE A 31 -12.15 -4.58 5.51
N LYS A 32 -12.61 -3.35 5.27
CA LYS A 32 -14.04 -3.05 5.19
C LYS A 32 -14.65 -3.46 3.85
N CYS A 33 -13.95 -3.20 2.75
CA CYS A 33 -14.48 -3.34 1.39
C CYS A 33 -13.82 -4.48 0.58
N TYR A 34 -12.74 -5.08 1.07
CA TYR A 34 -11.93 -6.09 0.38
C TYR A 34 -11.68 -5.75 -1.10
N PRO A 35 -11.20 -4.53 -1.43
CA PRO A 35 -10.93 -4.14 -2.81
C PRO A 35 -9.79 -4.97 -3.40
N THR A 36 -9.82 -5.20 -4.71
CA THR A 36 -8.64 -5.70 -5.41
C THR A 36 -7.50 -4.67 -5.35
N PHE A 37 -6.24 -5.13 -5.42
CA PHE A 37 -5.09 -4.23 -5.34
C PHE A 37 -4.99 -3.24 -6.50
N ASP A 38 -5.65 -3.51 -7.62
CA ASP A 38 -5.75 -2.56 -8.73
C ASP A 38 -6.73 -1.43 -8.41
N VAL A 39 -7.89 -1.74 -7.82
CA VAL A 39 -8.86 -0.74 -7.36
C VAL A 39 -8.28 0.08 -6.21
N ALA A 40 -7.66 -0.58 -5.22
CA ALA A 40 -6.97 0.12 -4.14
C ALA A 40 -5.78 0.96 -4.69
N GLY A 41 -5.11 0.48 -5.72
CA GLY A 41 -4.08 1.22 -6.42
C GLY A 41 -4.60 2.49 -7.08
N LEU A 42 -5.75 2.40 -7.77
CA LEU A 42 -6.43 3.53 -8.41
C LEU A 42 -6.88 4.58 -7.38
N LEU A 43 -7.52 4.14 -6.28
CA LEU A 43 -8.08 5.04 -5.27
C LEU A 43 -7.01 5.78 -4.45
N PHE A 44 -5.85 5.15 -4.21
CA PHE A 44 -4.79 5.68 -3.37
C PHE A 44 -3.55 6.15 -4.15
N ASP A 45 -3.62 6.22 -5.48
CA ASP A 45 -2.50 6.53 -6.39
C ASP A 45 -1.25 5.67 -6.12
N LEU A 46 -1.48 4.36 -5.96
CA LEU A 46 -0.46 3.35 -5.71
C LEU A 46 -0.38 2.37 -6.88
N HIS A 47 0.82 1.90 -7.17
CA HIS A 47 0.97 0.73 -8.03
C HIS A 47 0.44 -0.51 -7.29
N ARG A 48 -0.19 -1.47 -8.00
CA ARG A 48 -0.72 -2.73 -7.43
C ARG A 48 0.24 -3.42 -6.47
N SER A 49 1.51 -3.59 -6.89
CA SER A 49 2.56 -4.23 -6.07
C SER A 49 2.99 -3.43 -4.84
N ARG A 50 2.71 -2.12 -4.81
CA ARG A 50 2.90 -1.28 -3.61
C ARG A 50 1.71 -1.35 -2.69
N ALA A 51 0.49 -1.34 -3.22
CA ALA A 51 -0.73 -1.52 -2.42
C ALA A 51 -0.68 -2.85 -1.64
N HIS A 52 -0.30 -3.94 -2.30
CA HIS A 52 -0.10 -5.25 -1.64
C HIS A 52 0.95 -5.19 -0.51
N ARG A 53 2.12 -4.60 -0.77
CA ARG A 53 3.17 -4.45 0.24
C ARG A 53 2.74 -3.60 1.43
N TRP A 54 1.98 -2.54 1.19
CA TRP A 54 1.44 -1.70 2.26
C TRP A 54 0.37 -2.44 3.06
N MET A 55 -0.52 -3.17 2.41
CA MET A 55 -1.53 -4.00 3.08
C MET A 55 -0.88 -4.99 4.05
N LEU A 56 0.12 -5.76 3.62
CA LEU A 56 0.81 -6.73 4.48
C LEU A 56 1.47 -6.06 5.70
N ARG A 57 2.12 -4.92 5.50
CA ARG A 57 2.78 -4.17 6.59
C ARG A 57 1.78 -3.57 7.57
N LEU A 58 0.72 -2.97 7.05
CA LEU A 58 -0.28 -2.27 7.85
C LEU A 58 -1.21 -3.25 8.57
N GLN A 59 -1.48 -4.42 7.99
CA GLN A 59 -2.20 -5.49 8.66
C GLN A 59 -1.50 -5.88 9.97
N LEU A 60 -0.19 -6.14 9.94
CA LEU A 60 0.57 -6.49 11.15
C LEU A 60 0.50 -5.41 12.23
N LEU A 61 0.49 -4.14 11.84
CA LEU A 61 0.36 -3.01 12.77
C LEU A 61 -1.07 -2.91 13.33
N LEU A 62 -2.07 -3.10 12.48
CA LEU A 62 -3.48 -3.07 12.87
C LEU A 62 -3.80 -4.21 13.85
N GLU A 63 -3.35 -5.42 13.57
CA GLU A 63 -3.56 -6.59 14.45
C GLU A 63 -2.89 -6.40 15.82
N LYS A 64 -1.68 -5.83 15.85
CA LYS A 64 -1.01 -5.45 17.10
C LYS A 64 -1.79 -4.41 17.88
N ALA A 65 -2.33 -3.39 17.21
CA ALA A 65 -3.11 -2.33 17.85
C ALA A 65 -4.46 -2.84 18.38
N LEU A 66 -5.11 -3.76 17.67
CA LEU A 66 -6.41 -4.31 18.04
C LEU A 66 -6.32 -5.50 19.01
N GLY A 67 -5.14 -6.11 19.18
CA GLY A 67 -4.95 -7.31 20.01
C GLY A 67 -5.64 -8.55 19.46
N ARG A 68 -6.02 -8.56 18.17
CA ARG A 68 -6.68 -9.69 17.50
C ARG A 68 -6.24 -9.78 16.04
N LYS A 69 -6.32 -11.00 15.48
CA LYS A 69 -6.08 -11.23 14.04
C LYS A 69 -7.27 -10.70 13.22
N MET A 70 -6.97 -10.13 12.05
CA MET A 70 -7.96 -9.63 11.11
C MET A 70 -8.10 -10.53 9.88
N ALA A 71 -7.04 -11.26 9.53
CA ALA A 71 -7.09 -12.37 8.58
C ALA A 71 -6.21 -13.52 9.08
N ASP A 72 -6.68 -14.75 8.89
CA ASP A 72 -5.85 -15.93 9.06
C ASP A 72 -4.98 -16.08 7.81
N ALA A 73 -3.65 -16.10 8.01
CA ALA A 73 -2.67 -16.31 6.96
C ALA A 73 -2.67 -17.77 6.48
#